data_AF-A0A317RCI5-F1
#
_entry.id   AF-A0A317RCI5-F1
#
_cell.length_a   1.000
_cell.length_b   1.000
_cell.length_c   1.000
_cell.angle_alpha   90.00
_cell.angle_beta   90.00
_cell.angle_gamma   90.00
#
_symmetry.space_group_name_H-M   'P 1'
#
loop_
_entity.id
_entity.type
_entity.pdbx_description
1 polymer ?
#
loop_
_entity_poly.entity_id
_entity_poly.type
_entity_poly.pdbx_seq_one_letter_code
_entity_poly.pdbx_strand_id
1 'polypeptide(L)'
;MGAGLVAKAALGHRISIVSFGLAQVLIDIEPGVRMIRDDDVLHGISHTLWGAIVVGVVAALLAPWLIRMIVGRYNTEVAHYGFTRWIYPESVSAPAVWLGAFLGTFSHLVLDGLMHADMAPFAPLMSANPLLDMVAHDDVYGIMTVCAAVGATLWMIRWWLSVRAQQPRPD
;
A
#
# COMPACT_ATOMS: atom_id res chain seq x y z
N MET A 1 3.13 -4.35 -2.92
CA MET A 1 3.86 -3.28 -2.18
C MET A 1 4.88 -2.47 -3.00
N GLY A 2 5.47 -2.98 -4.09
CA GLY A 2 6.49 -2.25 -4.88
C GLY A 2 6.05 -0.84 -5.32
N ALA A 3 4.85 -0.71 -5.87
CA ALA A 3 4.24 0.58 -6.21
C ALA A 3 4.15 1.54 -4.99
N GLY A 4 3.80 1.02 -3.81
CA GLY A 4 3.71 1.79 -2.57
C GLY A 4 5.05 2.37 -2.12
N LEU A 5 6.15 1.65 -2.28
CA LEU A 5 7.49 2.12 -1.92
C LEU A 5 7.98 3.24 -2.85
N VAL A 6 7.74 3.12 -4.15
CA VAL A 6 8.02 4.20 -5.12
C VAL A 6 7.18 5.43 -4.79
N ALA A 7 5.88 5.25 -4.55
CA ALA A 7 4.98 6.33 -4.18
C ALA A 7 5.44 7.01 -2.87
N LYS A 8 5.88 6.24 -1.87
CA LYS A 8 6.41 6.78 -0.61
C LYS A 8 7.69 7.57 -0.81
N ALA A 9 8.60 7.11 -1.65
CA ALA A 9 9.84 7.83 -1.98
C ALA A 9 9.54 9.17 -2.68
N ALA A 10 8.58 9.19 -3.60
CA ALA A 10 8.21 10.38 -4.38
C ALA A 10 7.35 11.39 -3.59
N LEU A 11 6.38 10.90 -2.82
CA LEU A 11 5.37 11.73 -2.15
C LEU A 11 5.72 12.05 -0.69
N GLY A 12 6.64 11.30 -0.07
CA GLY A 12 7.12 11.56 1.29
C GLY A 12 6.01 11.49 2.33
N HIS A 13 5.79 12.59 3.06
CA HIS A 13 4.75 12.67 4.10
C HIS A 13 3.32 12.78 3.54
N ARG A 14 3.16 13.03 2.23
CA ARG A 14 1.85 13.17 1.57
C ARG A 14 1.14 11.84 1.34
N ILE A 15 1.79 10.71 1.62
CA ILE A 15 1.20 9.37 1.51
C ILE A 15 1.48 8.54 2.77
N SER A 16 0.45 7.85 3.24
CA SER A 16 0.56 6.84 4.29
C SER A 16 0.86 5.47 3.69
N ILE A 17 2.05 4.93 3.96
CA ILE A 17 2.40 3.57 3.55
C ILE A 17 1.61 2.52 4.33
N VAL A 18 1.18 2.85 5.56
CA VAL A 18 0.37 1.95 6.39
C VAL A 18 -1.04 1.82 5.80
N SER A 19 -1.67 2.91 5.34
CA SER A 19 -3.00 2.79 4.72
C SER A 19 -2.92 2.13 3.33
N PHE A 20 -1.85 2.39 2.57
CA PHE A 20 -1.56 1.65 1.35
C PHE A 20 -1.46 0.15 1.62
N GLY A 21 -0.67 -0.24 2.64
CA GLY A 21 -0.49 -1.64 3.00
C GLY A 21 -1.77 -2.29 3.52
N LEU A 22 -2.55 -1.57 4.32
CA LEU A 22 -3.85 -2.04 4.82
C LEU A 22 -4.83 -2.28 3.67
N ALA A 23 -4.89 -1.39 2.68
CA ALA A 23 -5.75 -1.56 1.52
C ALA A 23 -5.43 -2.84 0.72
N GLN A 24 -4.14 -3.16 0.59
CA GLN A 24 -3.66 -4.38 -0.07
C GLN A 24 -4.09 -5.63 0.69
N VAL A 25 -3.97 -5.63 2.01
CA VAL A 25 -4.45 -6.75 2.84
C VAL A 25 -5.97 -6.89 2.76
N LEU A 26 -6.71 -5.79 2.83
CA LEU A 26 -8.18 -5.82 2.87
C LEU A 26 -8.80 -6.32 1.57
N ILE A 27 -8.25 -5.94 0.41
CA ILE A 27 -8.78 -6.38 -0.88
C ILE A 27 -8.54 -7.89 -1.09
N ASP A 28 -7.42 -8.41 -0.58
CA ASP A 28 -7.06 -9.83 -0.62
C ASP A 28 -7.88 -10.74 0.31
N ILE A 29 -8.69 -10.18 1.22
CA ILE A 29 -9.52 -11.01 2.11
C ILE A 29 -10.50 -11.86 1.31
N GLU A 30 -11.11 -11.32 0.25
CA GLU A 30 -12.05 -12.09 -0.59
C GLU A 30 -11.36 -13.29 -1.27
N PRO A 31 -10.33 -13.10 -2.13
CA PRO A 31 -9.68 -14.24 -2.78
C PRO A 31 -9.08 -15.20 -1.75
N GLY A 32 -8.52 -14.72 -0.64
CA GLY A 32 -8.00 -15.58 0.43
C GLY A 32 -9.08 -16.47 1.07
N VAL A 33 -10.27 -15.94 1.34
CA VAL A 33 -11.41 -16.73 1.86
C VAL A 33 -11.91 -17.72 0.81
N ARG A 34 -11.96 -17.32 -0.47
CA ARG A 34 -12.41 -18.18 -1.57
C ARG A 34 -11.45 -19.33 -1.86
N MET A 35 -10.15 -19.11 -1.71
CA MET A 35 -9.14 -20.18 -1.77
C MET A 35 -9.35 -21.22 -0.67
N ILE A 36 -9.69 -20.79 0.56
CA ILE A 36 -9.98 -21.72 1.67
C ILE A 36 -11.25 -22.55 1.39
N ARG A 37 -12.18 -22.02 0.60
CA ARG A 37 -13.43 -22.69 0.20
C ARG A 37 -13.31 -23.54 -1.05
N ASP A 38 -12.17 -23.47 -1.76
CA ASP A 38 -11.96 -24.13 -3.04
C ASP A 38 -12.94 -23.64 -4.12
N ASP A 39 -13.24 -22.33 -4.13
CA ASP A 39 -14.13 -21.72 -5.13
C ASP A 39 -13.41 -21.58 -6.50
N ASP A 40 -14.11 -21.82 -7.60
CA ASP A 40 -13.59 -21.67 -8.98
C ASP A 40 -13.24 -20.21 -9.36
N VAL A 41 -13.90 -19.24 -8.73
CA VAL A 41 -13.71 -17.80 -8.98
C VAL A 41 -13.26 -17.15 -7.69
N LEU A 42 -12.02 -16.66 -7.66
CA LEU A 42 -11.41 -16.07 -6.46
C LEU A 42 -11.68 -14.57 -6.37
N HIS A 43 -11.62 -13.87 -7.50
CA HIS A 43 -11.71 -12.41 -7.55
C HIS A 43 -13.12 -11.93 -7.88
N GLY A 44 -13.94 -11.77 -6.83
CA GLY A 44 -15.33 -11.36 -6.96
C GLY A 44 -15.57 -9.86 -6.82
N ILE A 45 -16.40 -9.49 -5.85
CA ILE A 45 -16.96 -8.13 -5.73
C ILE A 45 -15.88 -7.12 -5.34
N SER A 46 -14.94 -7.51 -4.47
CA SER A 46 -13.86 -6.62 -4.00
C SER A 46 -12.95 -6.18 -5.16
N HIS A 47 -12.84 -7.00 -6.20
CA HIS A 47 -12.04 -6.80 -7.40
C HIS A 47 -12.84 -6.19 -8.57
N THR A 48 -13.92 -5.47 -8.23
CA THR A 48 -14.60 -4.54 -9.15
C THR A 48 -14.23 -3.10 -8.78
N LEU A 49 -14.37 -2.14 -9.70
CA LEU A 49 -14.09 -0.72 -9.42
C LEU A 49 -14.90 -0.21 -8.22
N TRP A 50 -16.17 -0.62 -8.09
CA TRP A 50 -17.02 -0.25 -6.98
C TRP A 50 -16.61 -0.91 -5.66
N GLY A 51 -16.30 -2.22 -5.69
CA GLY A 51 -15.76 -2.93 -4.53
C GLY A 51 -14.44 -2.33 -4.06
N ALA A 52 -13.54 -2.02 -4.99
CA ALA A 52 -12.29 -1.34 -4.75
C ALA A 52 -12.50 0.02 -4.06
N ILE A 53 -13.46 0.84 -4.52
CA ILE A 53 -13.80 2.10 -3.84
C ILE A 53 -14.23 1.85 -2.39
N VAL A 54 -15.11 0.87 -2.15
CA VAL A 54 -15.56 0.52 -0.80
C VAL A 54 -14.40 0.05 0.07
N VAL A 55 -13.55 -0.85 -0.43
CA VAL A 55 -12.35 -1.32 0.29
C VAL A 55 -11.41 -0.16 0.60
N GLY A 56 -11.19 0.76 -0.34
CA GLY A 56 -10.38 1.96 -0.15
C GLY A 56 -10.92 2.87 0.95
N VAL A 57 -12.24 3.08 1.00
CA VAL A 57 -12.90 3.82 2.09
C VAL A 57 -12.71 3.12 3.43
N VAL A 58 -12.96 1.80 3.50
CA VAL A 58 -12.78 1.02 4.74
C VAL A 58 -11.32 1.09 5.20
N ALA A 59 -10.36 0.91 4.30
CA ALA A 59 -8.93 1.03 4.59
C ALA A 59 -8.59 2.43 5.14
N ALA A 60 -9.11 3.50 4.53
CA ALA A 60 -8.86 4.86 4.99
C ALA A 60 -9.44 5.14 6.39
N LEU A 61 -10.60 4.55 6.72
CA LEU A 61 -11.22 4.70 8.04
C LEU A 61 -10.50 3.89 9.13
N LEU A 62 -10.01 2.70 8.81
CA LEU A 62 -9.31 1.82 9.74
C LEU A 62 -7.84 2.21 9.96
N ALA A 63 -7.20 2.80 8.94
CA ALA A 63 -5.77 3.12 8.97
C ALA A 63 -5.33 4.01 10.14
N PRO A 64 -6.04 5.08 10.55
CA PRO A 64 -5.62 5.91 11.69
C PRO A 64 -5.48 5.14 13.01
N TRP A 65 -6.36 4.16 13.25
CA TRP A 65 -6.26 3.28 14.41
C TRP A 65 -5.02 2.38 14.31
N LEU A 66 -4.82 1.75 13.15
CA LEU A 66 -3.66 0.88 12.91
C LEU A 66 -2.33 1.65 12.98
N ILE A 67 -2.28 2.87 12.44
CA ILE A 67 -1.11 3.76 12.50
C ILE A 67 -0.74 4.06 13.95
N ARG A 68 -1.71 4.44 14.79
CA ARG A 68 -1.46 4.71 16.22
C ARG A 68 -0.93 3.48 16.93
N MET A 69 -1.46 2.30 16.65
CA MET A 69 -0.96 1.06 17.24
C MET A 69 0.48 0.74 16.83
N ILE A 70 0.77 0.75 15.52
CA ILE A 70 2.09 0.39 14.99
C ILE A 70 3.13 1.44 15.40
N VAL A 71 2.85 2.72 15.14
CA VAL A 71 3.79 3.81 15.40
C VAL A 71 3.96 4.05 16.90
N GLY A 72 2.88 3.95 17.70
CA GLY A 72 2.97 4.08 19.15
C GLY A 72 3.84 2.98 19.78
N ARG A 73 3.68 1.72 19.31
CA ARG A 73 4.53 0.62 19.75
C ARG A 73 5.99 0.83 19.34
N TYR A 74 6.23 1.23 18.09
CA TYR A 74 7.56 1.56 17.59
C TYR A 74 8.22 2.68 18.40
N ASN A 75 7.51 3.79 18.65
CA ASN A 75 8.01 4.93 19.41
C ASN A 75 8.36 4.53 20.86
N THR A 76 7.53 3.68 21.48
CA THR A 76 7.80 3.14 22.82
C THR A 76 9.11 2.36 22.85
N GLU A 77 9.34 1.48 21.89
CA GLU A 77 10.57 0.68 21.79
C GLU A 77 11.80 1.55 21.51
N VAL A 78 11.68 2.46 20.53
CA VAL A 78 12.75 3.39 20.18
C VAL A 78 13.16 4.27 21.36
N ALA A 79 12.18 4.76 22.13
CA ALA A 79 12.43 5.52 23.34
C ALA A 79 13.10 4.67 24.43
N HIS A 80 12.66 3.41 24.61
CA HIS A 80 13.24 2.47 25.57
C HIS A 80 14.75 2.25 25.33
N TYR A 81 15.17 2.11 24.07
CA TYR A 81 16.59 1.96 23.70
C TYR A 81 17.36 3.28 23.54
N GLY A 82 16.77 4.43 23.88
CA GLY A 82 17.44 5.74 23.82
C GLY A 82 17.62 6.33 22.42
N PHE A 83 16.96 5.78 21.40
CA PHE A 83 17.03 6.26 20.01
C PHE A 83 16.02 7.39 19.72
N THR A 84 15.89 8.37 20.62
CA THR A 84 14.84 9.42 20.56
C THR A 84 14.76 10.19 19.23
N ARG A 85 15.87 10.33 18.51
CA ARG A 85 15.93 10.89 17.14
C ARG A 85 15.14 10.12 16.07
N TRP A 86 14.73 8.88 16.35
CA TRP A 86 14.03 8.00 15.42
C TRP A 86 12.52 7.91 15.71
N ILE A 87 12.04 8.67 16.69
CA ILE A 87 10.62 8.81 16.98
C ILE A 87 9.90 9.39 15.76
N TYR A 88 8.78 8.77 15.40
CA TYR A 88 7.97 9.17 14.25
C TYR A 88 6.62 9.75 14.70
N PRO A 89 6.06 10.75 14.00
CA PRO A 89 4.75 11.30 14.36
C PRO A 89 3.65 10.23 14.33
N GLU A 90 2.89 10.12 15.43
CA GLU A 90 1.79 9.14 15.56
C GLU A 90 0.53 9.54 14.79
N SER A 91 0.49 10.76 14.27
CA SER A 91 -0.59 11.25 13.42
C SER A 91 -0.09 11.45 11.99
N VAL A 92 -0.87 10.93 11.05
CA VAL A 92 -0.70 11.17 9.61
C VAL A 92 -1.90 12.00 9.16
N SER A 93 -1.66 12.98 8.28
CA SER A 93 -2.74 13.83 7.79
C SER A 93 -3.80 13.00 7.07
N ALA A 94 -5.08 13.39 7.24
CA ALA A 94 -6.18 12.67 6.58
C ALA A 94 -5.98 12.54 5.06
N PRO A 95 -5.56 13.59 4.30
CA PRO A 95 -5.29 13.44 2.87
C PRO A 95 -4.25 12.37 2.56
N ALA A 96 -3.20 12.23 3.38
CA ALA A 96 -2.17 11.21 3.17
C ALA A 96 -2.67 9.79 3.45
N VAL A 97 -3.58 9.63 4.41
CA VAL A 97 -4.27 8.36 4.69
C VAL A 97 -5.17 7.97 3.53
N TRP A 98 -6.03 8.88 3.08
CA TRP A 98 -6.95 8.64 1.96
C TRP A 98 -6.19 8.35 0.66
N LEU A 99 -5.16 9.15 0.35
CA LEU A 99 -4.33 8.94 -0.83
C LEU A 99 -3.62 7.58 -0.77
N GLY A 100 -3.06 7.20 0.37
CA GLY A 100 -2.43 5.90 0.53
C GLY A 100 -3.40 4.74 0.33
N ALA A 101 -4.61 4.84 0.89
CA ALA A 101 -5.62 3.80 0.80
C ALA A 101 -6.08 3.60 -0.65
N PHE A 102 -6.46 4.68 -1.34
CA PHE A 102 -6.93 4.57 -2.73
C PHE A 102 -5.81 4.21 -3.72
N LEU A 103 -4.59 4.73 -3.56
CA LEU A 103 -3.46 4.26 -4.37
C LEU A 103 -3.18 2.78 -4.09
N GLY A 104 -3.31 2.34 -2.84
CA GLY A 104 -3.22 0.93 -2.47
C GLY A 104 -4.23 0.09 -3.22
N THR A 105 -5.52 0.37 -3.04
CA THR A 105 -6.60 -0.41 -3.64
C THR A 105 -6.56 -0.37 -5.17
N PHE A 106 -6.42 0.80 -5.80
CA PHE A 106 -6.47 0.89 -7.26
C PHE A 106 -5.23 0.30 -7.93
N SER A 107 -4.04 0.46 -7.33
CA SER A 107 -2.85 -0.22 -7.87
C SER A 107 -2.99 -1.74 -7.75
N HIS A 108 -3.57 -2.25 -6.67
CA HIS A 108 -3.84 -3.67 -6.51
C HIS A 108 -4.81 -4.17 -7.58
N LEU A 109 -5.96 -3.51 -7.74
CA LEU A 109 -6.97 -3.84 -8.74
C LEU A 109 -6.38 -3.90 -10.17
N VAL A 110 -5.51 -2.94 -10.51
CA VAL A 110 -4.86 -2.92 -11.83
C VAL A 110 -3.85 -4.06 -11.97
N LEU A 111 -3.01 -4.30 -10.95
CA LEU A 111 -1.99 -5.35 -11.00
C LEU A 111 -2.63 -6.73 -11.12
N ASP A 112 -3.65 -7.01 -10.32
CA ASP A 112 -4.38 -8.28 -10.39
C ASP A 112 -5.15 -8.39 -11.69
N GLY A 113 -5.71 -7.27 -12.19
CA GLY A 113 -6.33 -7.21 -13.50
C GLY A 113 -5.38 -7.58 -14.66
N LEU A 114 -4.08 -7.33 -14.54
CA LEU A 114 -3.11 -7.78 -15.54
C LEU A 114 -2.88 -9.31 -15.48
N MET A 115 -3.08 -9.92 -14.30
CA MET A 115 -2.65 -11.29 -14.01
C MET A 115 -3.78 -12.33 -13.97
N HIS A 116 -5.00 -11.93 -13.62
CA HIS A 116 -6.06 -12.87 -13.24
C HIS A 116 -7.23 -12.87 -14.24
N ALA A 117 -7.48 -14.03 -14.85
CA ALA A 117 -8.51 -14.22 -15.86
C ALA A 117 -9.94 -14.26 -15.27
N ASP A 118 -10.07 -14.58 -13.99
CA ASP A 118 -11.35 -14.67 -13.26
C ASP A 118 -11.86 -13.30 -12.77
N MET A 119 -11.10 -12.22 -13.00
CA MET A 119 -11.51 -10.86 -12.65
C MET A 119 -12.49 -10.24 -13.64
N ALA A 120 -13.33 -9.34 -13.13
CA ALA A 120 -14.18 -8.46 -13.95
C ALA A 120 -14.16 -7.02 -13.39
N PRO A 121 -13.08 -6.25 -13.62
CA PRO A 121 -12.86 -4.97 -12.95
C PRO A 121 -13.97 -3.94 -13.18
N PHE A 122 -14.65 -4.02 -14.33
CA PHE A 122 -15.69 -3.08 -14.74
C PHE A 122 -17.11 -3.63 -14.59
N ALA A 123 -17.30 -4.73 -13.85
CA ALA A 123 -18.63 -5.24 -13.56
C ALA A 123 -19.48 -4.21 -12.77
N PRO A 124 -20.81 -4.14 -13.01
CA PRO A 124 -21.61 -4.98 -13.92
C PRO A 124 -21.65 -4.46 -15.37
N LEU A 125 -20.92 -3.40 -15.70
CA LEU A 125 -20.92 -2.81 -17.04
C LEU A 125 -20.25 -3.72 -18.07
N MET A 126 -19.21 -4.45 -17.63
CA MET A 126 -18.47 -5.41 -18.45
C MET A 126 -18.03 -6.59 -17.58
N SER A 127 -18.28 -7.80 -18.06
CA SER A 127 -17.85 -9.05 -17.40
C SER A 127 -16.44 -9.49 -17.80
N ALA A 128 -15.90 -8.96 -18.88
CA ALA A 128 -14.55 -9.26 -19.33
C ALA A 128 -13.49 -8.46 -18.54
N ASN A 129 -12.29 -9.02 -18.45
CA ASN A 129 -11.11 -8.31 -17.98
C ASN A 129 -10.33 -7.73 -19.17
N PRO A 130 -10.42 -6.41 -19.46
CA PRO A 130 -9.69 -5.82 -20.58
C PRO A 130 -8.20 -5.60 -20.28
N LEU A 131 -7.76 -5.80 -19.03
CA LEU A 131 -6.37 -5.65 -18.62
C LEU A 131 -5.57 -6.95 -18.77
N LEU A 132 -6.26 -8.09 -18.87
CA LEU A 132 -5.64 -9.41 -18.90
C LEU A 132 -4.62 -9.52 -20.04
N ASP A 133 -3.44 -10.04 -19.72
CA ASP A 133 -2.34 -10.32 -20.66
C ASP A 133 -1.82 -9.08 -21.44
N MET A 134 -2.14 -7.85 -21.00
CA MET A 134 -1.52 -6.64 -21.56
C MET A 134 -0.02 -6.55 -21.24
N VAL A 135 0.42 -7.23 -20.18
CA VAL A 135 1.80 -7.36 -19.71
C VAL A 135 1.98 -8.81 -19.27
N ALA A 136 3.12 -9.42 -19.61
CA ALA A 136 3.41 -10.79 -19.16
C ALA A 136 3.48 -10.86 -17.63
N HIS A 137 2.99 -11.94 -17.02
CA HIS A 137 2.99 -12.12 -15.56
C HIS A 137 4.39 -11.92 -14.96
N ASP A 138 5.42 -12.50 -15.58
CA ASP A 138 6.81 -12.37 -15.13
C ASP A 138 7.31 -10.92 -15.17
N ASP A 139 6.86 -10.13 -16.15
CA ASP A 139 7.20 -8.70 -16.24
C ASP A 139 6.51 -7.91 -15.13
N VAL A 140 5.27 -8.23 -14.76
CA VAL A 140 4.59 -7.59 -13.62
C VAL A 140 5.40 -7.81 -12.33
N TYR A 141 5.84 -9.04 -12.06
CA TYR A 141 6.69 -9.34 -10.91
C TYR A 141 8.05 -8.63 -10.98
N GLY A 142 8.69 -8.62 -12.15
CA GLY A 142 9.97 -7.96 -12.37
C GLY A 142 9.89 -6.45 -12.12
N ILE A 143 8.89 -5.78 -12.70
CA ILE A 143 8.65 -4.35 -12.51
C ILE A 143 8.38 -4.05 -11.04
N MET A 144 7.53 -4.84 -10.35
CA MET A 144 7.24 -4.62 -8.93
C MET A 144 8.48 -4.82 -8.04
N THR A 145 9.34 -5.77 -8.36
CA THR A 145 10.61 -6.01 -7.66
C THR A 145 11.55 -4.83 -7.84
N VAL A 146 11.72 -4.32 -9.06
CA VAL A 146 12.54 -3.13 -9.34
C VAL A 146 11.97 -1.90 -8.63
N CYS A 147 10.65 -1.70 -8.69
CA CYS A 147 9.98 -0.62 -7.96
C CYS A 147 10.24 -0.71 -6.46
N ALA A 148 10.17 -1.91 -5.87
CA ALA A 148 10.46 -2.09 -4.45
C ALA A 148 11.91 -1.71 -4.11
N ALA A 149 12.89 -2.19 -4.88
CA ALA A 149 14.30 -1.90 -4.65
C ALA A 149 14.63 -0.41 -4.80
N VAL A 150 14.19 0.21 -5.91
CA VAL A 150 14.42 1.63 -6.19
C VAL A 150 13.68 2.51 -5.18
N GLY A 151 12.41 2.20 -4.91
CA GLY A 151 11.59 2.94 -3.96
C GLY A 151 12.17 2.91 -2.53
N ALA A 152 12.56 1.73 -2.05
CA ALA A 152 13.19 1.59 -0.74
C ALA A 152 14.51 2.37 -0.66
N THR A 153 15.35 2.26 -1.69
CA THR A 153 16.65 2.96 -1.75
C THR A 153 16.47 4.48 -1.70
N LEU A 154 15.62 5.02 -2.56
CA LEU A 154 15.35 6.46 -2.62
C LEU A 154 14.72 6.98 -1.32
N TRP A 155 13.77 6.23 -0.76
CA TRP A 155 13.16 6.60 0.53
C TRP A 155 14.20 6.63 1.65
N MET A 156 15.08 5.63 1.73
CA MET A 156 16.12 5.54 2.74
C MET A 156 17.16 6.66 2.62
N ILE A 157 17.56 7.03 1.39
CA ILE A 157 18.44 8.18 1.15
C ILE A 157 17.78 9.48 1.66
N ARG A 158 16.51 9.72 1.31
CA ARG A 158 15.78 10.92 1.76
C ARG A 158 15.64 10.98 3.27
N TRP A 159 15.31 9.85 3.89
CA TRP A 159 15.23 9.74 5.34
C TRP A 159 16.56 10.08 6.00
N TRP A 160 17.66 9.48 5.53
CA TRP A 160 18.99 9.72 6.07
C TRP A 160 19.43 11.17 5.95
N LEU A 161 19.17 11.82 4.81
CA LEU A 161 19.43 13.25 4.62
C LEU A 161 18.60 14.10 5.60
N SER A 162 17.35 13.74 5.85
CA SER A 162 16.48 14.46 6.80
C SER A 162 16.94 14.35 8.26
N VAL A 163 17.49 13.19 8.65
CA VAL A 163 18.06 12.99 9.99
C VAL A 163 19.36 13.77 10.15
N ARG A 164 20.21 13.81 9.11
CA ARG A 164 21.45 14.60 9.13
C ARG A 164 21.20 16.10 9.26
N ALA A 165 20.20 16.61 8.56
CA ALA A 165 19.85 18.03 8.63
C ALA A 165 19.38 18.48 10.02
N GLN A 166 18.97 17.55 10.89
CA GLN A 166 18.55 17.82 12.27
C GLN A 166 19.71 17.81 13.28
N GLN A 167 20.96 17.55 12.85
CA GLN A 167 22.11 17.64 13.75
C GLN A 167 22.49 19.10 14.03
N PRO A 168 22.71 19.50 15.30
CA PRO A 168 23.30 20.80 15.61
C PRO A 168 24.69 20.91 14.97
N ARG A 169 25.03 22.08 14.41
CA ARG A 169 26.38 22.32 13.89
C ARG A 169 27.37 22.23 15.06
N PRO A 170 28.53 21.59 14.90
CA PRO A 170 29.61 21.74 15.86
C PRO A 170 30.06 23.20 15.84
N ASP A 171 30.09 23.81 17.01
CA ASP A 171 30.61 25.16 17.25
C ASP A 171 32.13 25.23 17.02
#